data_AF-A0A2D5B213-F1
#
_entry.id   AF-A0A2D5B213-F1
#
_cell.length_a   1.000
_cell.length_b   1.000
_cell.length_c   1.000
_cell.angle_alpha   90.00
_cell.angle_beta   90.00
_cell.angle_gamma   90.00
#
_symmetry.space_group_name_H-M   'P 1'
#
loop_
_entity.id
_entity.type
_entity.pdbx_description
1 polymer ?
#
loop_
_entity_poly.entity_id
_entity_poly.type
_entity_poly.pdbx_seq_one_letter_code
_entity_poly.pdbx_strand_id
1 'polypeptide(L)'
;MRDETHGSCEQETCSNFETMESTKRSYHRRSNEERITDLETRIAQLRAKQTVREKKDDPVLREIPKLRGQLRKFAQLAMDHQRPDISNSTWAFTAGLDRILRSEMASSAGRTTPPIEDL
;
A
#
# COMPACT_ATOMS: atom_id res chain seq x y z
N MET A 1 65.05 -12.80 -30.81
CA MET A 1 65.47 -11.83 -29.78
C MET A 1 64.47 -12.01 -28.64
N ARG A 2 64.66 -12.94 -27.68
CA ARG A 2 65.58 -12.90 -26.54
C ARG A 2 65.71 -11.49 -25.97
N ASP A 3 64.99 -11.22 -24.89
CA ASP A 3 65.61 -10.70 -23.67
C ASP A 3 64.81 -11.21 -22.46
N GLU A 4 65.46 -12.11 -21.72
CA GLU A 4 65.16 -12.39 -20.31
C GLU A 4 66.11 -11.52 -19.50
N THR A 5 65.58 -10.74 -18.55
CA THR A 5 66.39 -10.16 -17.48
C THR A 5 65.73 -10.45 -16.14
N HIS A 6 66.45 -11.27 -15.37
CA HIS A 6 66.28 -11.56 -13.95
C HIS A 6 66.42 -10.30 -13.06
N GLY A 7 65.81 -10.34 -11.87
CA GLY A 7 66.13 -9.40 -10.79
C GLY A 7 65.35 -9.69 -9.50
N SER A 8 65.91 -10.54 -8.64
CA SER A 8 65.48 -10.84 -7.26
C SER A 8 65.39 -9.60 -6.35
N CYS A 9 64.49 -9.63 -5.36
CA CYS A 9 64.70 -9.16 -3.96
C CYS A 9 63.38 -9.37 -3.18
N GLU A 10 63.26 -10.40 -2.34
CA GLU A 10 63.50 -10.38 -0.88
C GLU A 10 62.37 -9.78 -0.02
N GLN A 11 61.94 -10.61 0.94
CA GLN A 11 61.44 -10.30 2.29
C GLN A 11 60.00 -9.76 2.42
N GLU A 12 59.09 -10.59 2.92
CA GLU A 12 58.65 -10.64 4.33
C GLU A 12 57.91 -9.37 4.78
N THR A 13 56.57 -9.44 4.82
CA THR A 13 55.84 -8.94 5.98
C THR A 13 54.62 -9.82 6.26
N CYS A 14 54.52 -10.18 7.53
CA CYS A 14 53.51 -11.05 8.11
C CYS A 14 52.11 -10.42 8.07
N SER A 15 51.12 -11.28 7.87
CA SER A 15 49.81 -11.26 8.55
C SER A 15 49.20 -9.89 8.90
N ASN A 16 48.45 -9.31 7.95
CA ASN A 16 47.27 -8.53 8.35
C ASN A 16 46.07 -9.48 8.42
N PHE A 17 46.03 -10.28 9.49
CA PHE A 17 44.77 -10.88 9.95
C PHE A 17 43.96 -9.73 10.53
N GLU A 18 43.29 -9.00 9.64
CA GLU A 18 42.35 -7.96 10.02
C GLU A 18 41.23 -8.66 10.80
N THR A 19 41.25 -8.44 12.11
CA THR A 19 40.28 -8.94 13.06
C THR A 19 38.90 -8.52 12.56
N MET A 20 38.18 -9.44 11.91
CA MET A 20 36.74 -9.33 11.79
C MET A 20 36.19 -9.42 13.20
N GLU A 21 36.20 -8.28 13.89
CA GLU A 21 35.45 -8.05 15.09
C GLU A 21 33.99 -8.21 14.66
N SER A 22 33.53 -9.46 14.72
CA SER A 22 32.13 -9.80 14.57
C SER A 22 31.42 -8.90 15.56
N THR A 23 30.78 -7.86 15.05
CA THR A 23 29.91 -6.99 15.84
C THR A 23 28.80 -7.93 16.26
N LYS A 24 29.00 -8.59 17.41
CA LYS A 24 28.11 -9.60 17.94
C LYS A 24 26.77 -8.90 18.03
N ARG A 25 25.84 -9.29 17.15
CA ARG A 25 24.46 -8.78 17.18
C ARG A 25 23.96 -9.07 18.58
N SER A 26 23.93 -8.06 19.44
CA SER A 26 23.39 -8.17 20.77
C SER A 26 21.91 -8.47 20.60
N TYR A 27 21.57 -9.75 20.69
CA TYR A 27 20.20 -10.21 20.50
C TYR A 27 19.49 -9.98 21.82
N HIS A 28 18.77 -8.85 21.93
CA HIS A 28 17.86 -8.67 23.04
C HIS A 28 16.77 -9.75 22.92
N ARG A 29 16.79 -10.71 23.86
CA ARG A 29 15.83 -11.80 23.88
C ARG A 29 14.50 -11.21 24.34
N ARG A 30 13.68 -10.78 23.38
CA ARG A 30 12.35 -10.22 23.65
C ARG A 30 11.60 -11.08 24.66
N SER A 31 11.01 -10.44 25.66
CA SER A 31 10.13 -11.10 26.62
C SER A 31 8.94 -11.70 25.89
N ASN A 32 8.23 -12.64 26.52
CA ASN A 32 7.06 -13.24 25.88
C ASN A 32 5.97 -12.18 25.66
N GLU A 33 5.82 -11.25 26.61
CA GLU A 33 4.90 -10.11 26.56
C GLU A 33 5.22 -9.17 25.38
N GLU A 34 6.50 -8.82 25.16
CA GLU A 34 6.90 -7.99 24.00
C GLU A 34 6.60 -8.67 22.66
N ARG A 35 6.69 -10.01 22.60
CA ARG A 35 6.32 -10.73 21.37
C ARG A 35 4.81 -10.75 21.17
N ILE A 36 4.03 -10.84 22.24
CA ILE A 36 2.57 -10.82 22.17
C ILE A 36 2.11 -9.46 21.64
N THR A 37 2.62 -8.35 22.19
CA THR A 37 2.25 -7.00 21.74
C THR A 37 2.64 -6.73 20.29
N ASP A 38 3.84 -7.16 19.87
CA ASP A 38 4.29 -7.09 18.47
C ASP A 38 3.33 -7.86 17.54
N LEU A 39 2.95 -9.07 17.94
CA LEU A 39 2.06 -9.93 17.16
C LEU A 39 0.64 -9.39 17.11
N GLU A 40 0.10 -8.87 18.22
CA GLU A 40 -1.21 -8.23 18.26
C GLU A 40 -1.26 -6.98 17.37
N THR A 41 -0.21 -6.16 17.41
CA THR A 41 -0.05 -5.02 16.50
C THR A 41 -0.02 -5.48 15.05
N ARG A 42 0.70 -6.56 14.75
CA ARG A 42 0.73 -7.16 13.41
C ARG A 42 -0.64 -7.68 12.97
N ILE A 43 -1.38 -8.32 13.87
CA ILE A 43 -2.73 -8.83 13.62
C ILE A 43 -3.68 -7.66 13.34
N ALA A 44 -3.64 -6.59 14.13
CA ALA A 44 -4.44 -5.40 13.92
C ALA A 44 -4.16 -4.77 12.54
N GLN A 45 -2.88 -4.66 12.15
CA GLN A 45 -2.48 -4.17 10.83
C GLN A 45 -2.99 -5.08 9.69
N LEU A 46 -2.92 -6.41 9.86
CA LEU A 46 -3.37 -7.36 8.85
C LEU A 46 -4.90 -7.34 8.70
N ARG A 47 -5.64 -7.25 9.80
CA ARG A 47 -7.11 -7.11 9.80
C ARG A 47 -7.55 -5.80 9.15
N ALA A 48 -6.87 -4.69 9.45
CA ALA A 48 -7.11 -3.42 8.78
C ALA A 48 -6.88 -3.52 7.26
N LYS A 49 -5.81 -4.19 6.83
CA LYS A 49 -5.54 -4.43 5.40
C LYS A 49 -6.58 -5.35 4.72
N GLN A 50 -7.08 -6.36 5.42
CA GLN A 50 -8.12 -7.25 4.89
C GLN A 50 -9.44 -6.50 4.66
N THR A 51 -9.90 -5.74 5.65
CA THR A 51 -11.16 -4.98 5.52
C THR A 51 -11.11 -3.92 4.41
N VAL A 52 -9.96 -3.30 4.16
CA VAL A 52 -9.77 -2.38 3.03
C VAL A 52 -9.81 -3.11 1.69
N ARG A 53 -9.24 -4.32 1.62
CA ARG A 53 -9.28 -5.17 0.42
C ARG A 53 -10.70 -5.65 0.11
N GLU A 54 -11.41 -6.15 1.12
CA GLU A 54 -12.80 -6.61 0.99
C GLU A 54 -13.73 -5.51 0.46
N LYS A 55 -13.58 -4.29 0.98
CA LYS A 55 -14.34 -3.13 0.48
C LYS A 55 -13.95 -2.75 -0.96
N LYS A 56 -12.69 -2.84 -1.33
CA LYS A 56 -12.23 -2.56 -2.69
C LYS A 56 -12.74 -3.61 -3.69
N ASP A 57 -12.89 -4.84 -3.23
CA ASP A 57 -13.42 -5.96 -4.01
C ASP A 57 -14.96 -6.04 -3.98
N ASP A 58 -15.65 -5.08 -3.37
CA ASP A 58 -17.11 -5.00 -3.42
C ASP A 58 -17.57 -4.95 -4.90
N PRO A 59 -18.35 -5.95 -5.35
CA PRO A 59 -18.75 -6.05 -6.75
C PRO A 59 -19.57 -4.84 -7.21
N VAL A 60 -20.33 -4.20 -6.31
CA VAL A 60 -21.12 -3.02 -6.65
C VAL A 60 -20.22 -1.81 -6.90
N LEU A 61 -19.24 -1.59 -6.03
CA LEU A 61 -18.31 -0.46 -6.16
C LEU A 61 -17.44 -0.56 -7.43
N ARG A 62 -17.17 -1.78 -7.91
CA ARG A 62 -16.44 -2.03 -9.16
C ARG A 62 -17.26 -1.72 -10.41
N GLU A 63 -18.59 -1.85 -10.36
CA GLU A 63 -19.47 -1.60 -11.50
C GLU A 63 -19.89 -0.13 -11.64
N ILE A 64 -19.92 0.64 -10.54
CA ILE A 64 -20.29 2.07 -10.55
C ILE A 64 -19.53 2.91 -11.60
N PRO A 65 -18.20 2.79 -11.77
CA PRO A 65 -17.47 3.54 -12.79
C PRO A 65 -17.92 3.24 -14.23
N LYS A 66 -18.30 1.99 -14.50
CA LYS A 66 -18.79 1.56 -15.83
C LYS A 66 -20.18 2.13 -16.08
N LEU A 67 -21.07 2.00 -15.08
CA LEU A 67 -22.41 2.58 -15.13
C LEU A 67 -22.36 4.09 -15.36
N ARG A 68 -21.45 4.81 -14.69
CA ARG A 68 -21.24 6.25 -14.91
C ARG A 68 -20.88 6.58 -16.36
N GLY A 69 -20.04 5.75 -16.99
CA GLY A 69 -19.71 5.90 -18.41
C GLY A 69 -20.95 5.74 -19.31
N GLN A 70 -21.82 4.79 -19.00
CA GLN A 70 -23.08 4.58 -19.74
C GLN A 70 -24.07 5.72 -19.51
N LEU A 71 -24.25 6.18 -18.27
CA LEU A 71 -25.13 7.30 -17.93
C LEU A 71 -24.70 8.60 -18.60
N ARG A 72 -23.39 8.86 -18.71
CA ARG A 72 -22.87 10.02 -19.45
C ARG A 72 -23.23 9.94 -20.94
N LYS A 73 -23.08 8.77 -21.57
CA LYS A 73 -23.48 8.56 -22.96
C LYS A 73 -24.98 8.73 -23.16
N PHE A 74 -25.79 8.21 -22.22
CA PHE A 74 -27.24 8.35 -22.24
C PHE A 74 -27.69 9.80 -22.06
N ALA A 75 -27.08 10.54 -21.14
CA ALA A 75 -27.37 11.96 -20.95
C ALA A 75 -27.04 12.77 -22.22
N GLN A 76 -25.93 12.46 -22.89
CA GLN A 76 -25.59 13.07 -24.18
C GLN A 76 -26.63 12.73 -25.25
N LEU A 77 -27.01 11.45 -25.38
CA LEU A 77 -28.05 11.00 -26.30
C LEU A 77 -29.38 11.72 -26.05
N ALA A 78 -29.77 11.89 -24.78
CA ALA A 78 -30.98 12.62 -24.42
C ALA A 78 -30.90 14.11 -24.85
N MET A 79 -29.74 14.76 -24.73
CA MET A 79 -29.54 16.12 -25.26
C MET A 79 -29.64 16.16 -26.78
N ASP A 80 -29.02 15.19 -27.47
CA ASP A 80 -29.03 15.11 -28.93
C ASP A 80 -30.45 14.95 -29.49
N HIS A 81 -31.34 14.29 -28.74
CA HIS A 81 -32.77 14.14 -29.05
C HIS A 81 -33.68 15.25 -28.47
N GLN A 82 -33.11 16.38 -28.04
CA GLN A 82 -33.83 17.52 -27.47
C GLN A 82 -34.70 17.17 -26.25
N ARG A 83 -34.22 16.25 -25.41
CA ARG A 83 -34.83 15.86 -24.13
C ARG A 83 -33.96 16.28 -22.93
N PRO A 84 -33.84 17.60 -22.67
CA PRO A 84 -33.01 18.09 -21.58
C PRO A 84 -33.56 17.70 -20.20
N ASP A 85 -34.86 17.45 -20.08
CA ASP A 85 -35.52 16.90 -18.89
C ASP A 85 -34.89 15.57 -18.46
N ILE A 86 -34.70 14.66 -19.42
CA ILE A 86 -34.10 13.34 -19.19
C ILE A 86 -32.60 13.47 -18.95
N SER A 87 -31.91 14.33 -19.71
CA SER A 87 -30.48 14.58 -19.50
C SER A 87 -30.20 15.12 -18.10
N ASN A 88 -30.95 16.14 -17.66
CA ASN A 88 -30.78 16.78 -16.36
C ASN A 88 -31.03 15.80 -15.21
N SER A 89 -32.07 14.98 -15.30
CA SER A 89 -32.35 13.95 -14.28
C SER A 89 -31.26 12.87 -14.24
N THR A 90 -30.73 12.46 -15.40
CA THR A 90 -29.60 11.52 -15.49
C THR A 90 -28.33 12.10 -14.85
N TRP A 91 -28.03 13.39 -15.10
CA TRP A 91 -26.91 14.07 -14.47
C TRP A 91 -27.07 14.21 -12.97
N ALA A 92 -28.26 14.54 -12.50
CA ALA A 92 -28.56 14.62 -11.06
C ALA A 92 -28.36 13.26 -10.38
N PHE A 93 -28.85 12.18 -11.00
CA PHE A 93 -28.64 10.81 -10.50
C PHE A 93 -27.16 10.44 -10.46
N THR A 94 -26.42 10.74 -11.53
CA THR A 94 -24.97 10.50 -11.61
C THR A 94 -24.22 11.24 -10.49
N ALA A 95 -24.55 12.50 -10.26
CA ALA A 95 -23.98 13.29 -9.16
C ALA A 95 -24.31 12.70 -7.78
N GLY A 96 -25.51 12.14 -7.61
CA GLY A 96 -25.92 11.41 -6.41
C GLY A 96 -25.05 10.17 -6.17
N LEU A 97 -24.85 9.34 -7.19
CA LEU A 97 -23.97 8.17 -7.12
C LEU A 97 -22.53 8.54 -6.73
N ASP A 98 -21.98 9.60 -7.33
CA ASP A 98 -20.63 10.07 -7.01
C ASP A 98 -20.52 10.54 -5.54
N ARG A 99 -21.57 11.13 -4.96
CA ARG A 99 -21.59 11.52 -3.54
C ARG A 99 -21.60 10.31 -2.62
N ILE A 100 -22.43 9.31 -2.93
CA ILE A 100 -22.50 8.05 -2.16
C ILE A 100 -21.14 7.36 -2.20
N LEU A 101 -20.54 7.22 -3.38
CA LEU A 101 -19.23 6.60 -3.54
C LEU A 101 -18.14 7.31 -2.73
N ARG A 102 -18.10 8.66 -2.78
CA ARG A 102 -17.16 9.45 -1.98
C ARG A 102 -17.38 9.26 -0.47
N SER A 103 -18.63 9.21 -0.04
CA SER A 103 -18.99 8.98 1.37
C SER A 103 -18.53 7.60 1.84
N GLU A 104 -18.77 6.54 1.06
CA GLU A 104 -18.32 5.18 1.36
C GLU A 104 -16.79 5.08 1.44
N MET A 105 -16.09 5.73 0.50
CA MET A 105 -14.63 5.78 0.53
C MET A 105 -14.10 6.57 1.74
N ALA A 106 -14.72 7.69 2.11
CA ALA A 106 -14.33 8.49 3.29
C ALA A 106 -14.57 7.73 4.61
N SER A 107 -15.71 7.04 4.75
CA SER A 107 -16.04 6.17 5.90
C SER A 107 -15.08 4.99 6.08
N SER A 108 -14.31 4.65 5.04
CA SER A 108 -13.25 3.64 5.13
C SER A 108 -11.91 4.19 5.62
N ALA A 109 -11.65 5.50 5.48
CA ALA A 109 -10.38 6.14 5.84
C ALA A 109 -10.31 6.62 7.30
N GLY A 110 -11.46 6.83 7.96
CA GLY A 110 -11.54 7.46 9.29
C GLY A 110 -11.45 6.54 10.52
N ARG A 111 -11.13 5.25 10.37
CA ARG A 111 -10.99 4.31 11.51
C ARG A 111 -9.51 4.06 11.85
N THR A 112 -8.77 5.09 12.19
CA THR A 112 -7.59 4.94 13.04
C THR A 112 -8.10 4.65 14.45
N THR A 113 -8.01 3.40 14.88
CA THR A 113 -8.20 3.03 16.29
C THR A 113 -7.34 3.96 17.16
N PRO A 114 -7.89 4.61 18.19
CA PRO A 114 -7.05 5.35 19.13
C PRO A 114 -6.02 4.37 19.72
N PRO A 115 -4.80 4.85 20.06
CA PRO A 115 -3.89 4.04 20.83
C PRO A 115 -4.63 3.60 22.10
N ILE A 116 -4.53 2.32 22.44
CA ILE A 116 -4.99 1.82 23.73
C ILE A 116 -4.08 2.52 24.74
N GLU A 117 -4.57 3.57 25.39
CA GLU A 117 -3.91 4.14 26.56
C GLU A 117 -4.06 3.14 27.70
N ASP A 118 -2.92 2.75 28.27
CA ASP A 118 -2.83 1.87 29.44
C ASP A 118 -3.62 2.43 30.63
N LEU A 119 -4.15 1.49 31.42
CA LEU A 119 -4.92 1.57 32.67
C LEU A 119 -4.60 2.75 33.62
#